data_AF-A0A0C9ZFV8-F1
#
_entry.id   AF-A0A0C9ZFV8-F1
#
_cell.length_a   1.000
_cell.length_b   1.000
_cell.length_c   1.000
_cell.angle_alpha   90.00
_cell.angle_beta   90.00
_cell.angle_gamma   90.00
#
_symmetry.space_group_name_H-M   'P 1'
#
loop_
_entity.id
_entity.type
_entity.pdbx_description
1 polymer ?
#
loop_
_entity_poly.entity_id
_entity_poly.type
_entity_poly.pdbx_seq_one_letter_code
_entity_poly.pdbx_strand_id
1 'polypeptide(L)'
;MPEIAWSQLRRRFSPGFESLLDTGVDAGWYDPDNMLQLMVFHWVFIPWLQVKLNNYQDRINNSRKRRDKRKVLPHGIPELIYTCPGDYGALD
;
A
#
# COMPACT_ATOMS: atom_id res chain seq x y z
N MET A 1 -1.45 -3.69 -10.27
CA MET A 1 -0.46 -2.78 -9.62
C MET A 1 0.94 -3.36 -9.74
N PRO A 2 2.00 -2.55 -9.86
CA PRO A 2 3.37 -3.06 -9.96
C PRO A 2 3.79 -3.75 -8.66
N GLU A 3 4.18 -5.03 -8.73
CA GLU A 3 4.67 -5.82 -7.59
C GLU A 3 5.81 -5.12 -6.83
N ILE A 4 6.66 -4.39 -7.56
CA ILE A 4 7.74 -3.59 -6.98
C ILE A 4 7.25 -2.52 -6.00
N ALA A 5 6.08 -1.93 -6.21
CA ALA A 5 5.52 -0.92 -5.31
C ALA A 5 5.09 -1.57 -3.99
N TRP A 6 4.40 -2.70 -4.06
CA TRP A 6 4.03 -3.49 -2.88
C TRP A 6 5.24 -4.01 -2.11
N SER A 7 6.29 -4.44 -2.81
CA SER A 7 7.57 -4.80 -2.19
C SER A 7 8.20 -3.63 -1.44
N GLN A 8 8.17 -2.41 -2.00
CA GLN A 8 8.66 -1.21 -1.31
C GLN A 8 7.80 -0.84 -0.10
N LEU A 9 6.47 -0.98 -0.19
CA LEU A 9 5.59 -0.79 0.96
C LEU A 9 5.98 -1.76 2.09
N ARG A 10 6.10 -3.06 1.79
CA ARG A 10 6.49 -4.06 2.78
C ARG A 10 7.87 -3.79 3.40
N ARG A 11 8.84 -3.31 2.62
CA ARG A 11 10.20 -3.04 3.13
C ARG A 11 10.31 -1.76 3.97
N ARG A 12 9.47 -0.76 3.70
CA ARG A 12 9.63 0.59 4.29
C ARG A 12 8.56 0.94 5.32
N PHE A 13 7.37 0.37 5.18
CA PHE A 13 6.23 0.66 6.06
C PHE A 13 6.08 -0.41 7.14
N SER A 14 6.05 -1.70 6.75
CA SER A 14 5.76 -2.80 7.69
C SER A 14 6.71 -2.86 8.89
N PRO A 15 8.05 -2.78 8.77
CA PRO A 15 8.94 -3.00 9.91
C PRO A 15 8.77 -1.94 11.01
N GLY A 16 8.57 -0.67 10.62
CA GLY A 16 8.35 0.40 11.58
C GLY A 16 7.00 0.29 12.28
N PHE A 17 5.99 -0.22 11.58
CA PHE A 17 4.65 -0.43 12.15
C PHE A 17 4.61 -1.64 13.07
N GLU A 18 5.20 -2.77 12.66
CA GLU A 18 5.34 -3.98 13.47
C GLU A 18 6.09 -3.67 14.76
N SER A 19 7.22 -2.94 14.69
CA SER A 19 7.97 -2.52 15.89
C SER A 19 7.15 -1.65 16.85
N LEU A 20 6.25 -0.80 16.35
CA LEU A 20 5.36 0.00 17.19
C LEU A 20 4.31 -0.87 17.88
N LEU A 21 3.77 -1.86 17.18
CA LEU A 21 2.81 -2.82 17.75
C LEU A 21 3.47 -3.69 18.82
N ASP A 22 4.68 -4.19 18.55
CA ASP A 22 5.47 -4.98 19.50
C ASP A 22 5.74 -4.16 20.77
N THR A 23 6.12 -2.89 20.63
CA THR A 23 6.31 -1.97 21.77
C THR A 23 5.03 -1.84 22.61
N GLY A 24 3.86 -1.80 21.96
CA GLY A 24 2.57 -1.73 22.66
C GLY A 24 2.23 -3.00 23.43
N VAL A 25 2.62 -4.16 22.92
CA VAL A 25 2.48 -5.45 23.61
C VAL A 25 3.46 -5.51 24.78
N ASP A 26 4.74 -5.22 24.56
CA ASP A 26 5.80 -5.26 25.57
C ASP A 26 5.52 -4.28 26.73
N ALA A 27 4.92 -3.13 26.44
CA ALA A 27 4.53 -2.13 27.44
C ALA A 27 3.18 -2.45 28.13
N GLY A 28 2.49 -3.50 27.73
CA GLY A 28 1.19 -3.90 28.29
C GLY A 28 0.03 -2.99 27.93
N TRP A 29 0.13 -2.20 26.85
CA TRP A 29 -0.97 -1.35 26.36
C TRP A 29 -2.06 -2.16 25.66
N TYR A 30 -1.69 -3.33 25.15
CA TYR A 30 -2.54 -4.22 24.42
C TYR A 30 -2.17 -5.67 24.76
N ASP A 31 -3.16 -6.45 25.17
CA ASP A 31 -3.04 -7.87 25.46
C ASP A 31 -3.74 -8.70 24.35
N PRO A 32 -2.97 -9.37 23.47
CA PRO A 32 -3.55 -10.20 22.41
C PRO A 32 -4.25 -11.47 22.92
N ASP A 33 -3.94 -11.94 24.13
CA ASP A 33 -4.61 -13.09 24.74
C ASP A 33 -5.96 -12.71 25.37
N ASN A 34 -6.18 -11.41 25.58
CA ASN A 34 -7.46 -10.87 25.98
C ASN A 34 -8.39 -10.68 24.77
N MET A 35 -9.36 -11.58 24.62
CA MET A 35 -10.32 -11.58 23.51
C MET A 35 -11.02 -10.22 23.31
N LEU A 36 -11.39 -9.50 24.38
CA LEU A 36 -12.07 -8.22 24.24
C LEU A 36 -11.12 -7.17 23.62
N GLN A 37 -9.88 -7.10 24.11
CA GLN A 37 -8.89 -6.18 23.56
C GLN A 37 -8.56 -6.52 22.11
N LEU A 38 -8.35 -7.81 21.80
CA LEU A 38 -8.09 -8.30 20.45
C LEU A 38 -9.21 -7.92 19.47
N MET A 39 -10.46 -8.16 19.84
CA MET A 39 -11.61 -7.83 18.99
C MET A 39 -11.77 -6.33 18.79
N VAL A 40 -11.60 -5.52 19.83
CA VAL A 40 -11.64 -4.06 19.73
C VAL A 40 -10.50 -3.54 18.85
N PHE A 41 -9.29 -4.08 19.02
CA PHE A 41 -8.14 -3.74 18.20
C PHE A 41 -8.42 -4.05 16.73
N HIS A 42 -8.89 -5.26 16.40
CA HIS A 42 -9.25 -5.62 15.03
C HIS A 42 -10.33 -4.71 14.45
N TRP A 43 -11.37 -4.40 15.23
CA TRP A 43 -12.48 -3.56 14.79
C TRP A 43 -12.04 -2.13 14.44
N VAL A 44 -11.09 -1.56 15.18
CA VAL A 44 -10.55 -0.21 14.88
C VAL A 44 -9.44 -0.26 13.83
N PHE A 45 -8.49 -1.18 14.01
CA PHE A 45 -7.22 -1.18 13.29
C PHE A 45 -7.35 -1.67 11.86
N ILE A 46 -8.11 -2.74 11.61
CA ILE A 46 -8.23 -3.32 10.27
C ILE A 46 -8.86 -2.33 9.29
N PRO A 47 -10.00 -1.67 9.59
CA PRO A 47 -10.55 -0.66 8.68
C PRO A 47 -9.61 0.52 8.46
N TRP A 48 -8.95 0.98 9.53
CA TRP A 48 -7.96 2.06 9.42
C TRP A 48 -6.79 1.68 8.50
N LEU A 49 -6.25 0.47 8.65
CA LEU A 49 -5.16 -0.05 7.83
C LEU A 49 -5.62 -0.19 6.38
N GLN A 50 -6.83 -0.71 6.15
CA GLN A 50 -7.41 -0.80 4.81
C GLN A 50 -7.49 0.56 4.12
N VAL A 51 -7.95 1.61 4.82
CA VAL A 51 -7.99 2.97 4.27
C VAL A 51 -6.59 3.48 3.93
N LYS A 52 -5.59 3.22 4.78
CA LYS A 52 -4.19 3.60 4.48
C LYS A 52 -3.65 2.89 3.24
N LEU A 53 -3.94 1.60 3.08
CA LEU A 53 -3.53 0.81 1.94
C LEU A 53 -4.23 1.26 0.65
N ASN A 54 -5.53 1.55 0.71
CA ASN A 54 -6.30 2.12 -0.41
C ASN A 54 -5.69 3.46 -0.85
N ASN A 55 -5.42 4.37 0.09
CA ASN A 55 -4.78 5.65 -0.20
C ASN A 55 -3.39 5.48 -0.84
N TYR A 56 -2.62 4.47 -0.41
CA TYR A 56 -1.34 4.15 -1.01
C TYR A 56 -1.50 3.66 -2.45
N GLN A 57 -2.43 2.74 -2.69
CA GLN A 57 -2.79 2.24 -4.01
C GLN A 57 -3.20 3.38 -4.94
N ASP A 58 -4.15 4.22 -4.51
CA ASP A 58 -4.65 5.35 -5.29
C ASP A 58 -3.53 6.30 -5.66
N ARG A 59 -2.67 6.66 -4.70
CA ARG A 59 -1.50 7.50 -4.97
C ARG A 59 -0.60 6.86 -6.02
N ILE A 60 -0.30 5.57 -5.91
CA ILE A 60 0.62 4.91 -6.85
C ILE A 60 0.02 4.77 -8.24
N ASN A 61 -1.27 4.47 -8.36
CA ASN A 61 -1.96 4.27 -9.64
C ASN A 61 -2.30 5.57 -10.35
N ASN A 62 -2.63 6.63 -9.60
CA ASN A 62 -3.04 7.91 -10.18
C ASN A 62 -1.89 8.92 -10.32
N SER A 63 -0.72 8.66 -9.74
CA SER A 63 0.45 9.53 -9.94
C SER A 63 1.19 9.20 -11.23
N ARG A 64 1.40 10.23 -12.06
CA ARG A 64 2.25 10.14 -13.26
C ARG A 64 3.67 9.75 -12.85
N LYS A 65 4.20 8.68 -13.45
CA LYS A 65 5.58 8.26 -13.21
C LYS A 65 6.55 9.16 -13.99
N ARG A 66 7.75 9.35 -13.44
CA ARG A 66 8.84 10.05 -14.14
C ARG A 66 9.12 9.33 -15.46
N ARG A 67 9.17 10.09 -16.55
CA ARG A 67 9.50 9.56 -17.87
C ARG A 67 10.94 9.02 -17.86
N ASP A 68 11.10 7.80 -18.34
CA ASP A 68 12.40 7.18 -18.59
C ASP A 68 12.55 6.91 -20.08
N LYS A 69 13.54 7.56 -20.72
CA LYS A 69 13.78 7.45 -22.17
C LYS A 69 14.27 6.07 -22.59
N ARG A 70 14.76 5.24 -21.66
CA ARG A 70 15.24 3.88 -21.93
C ARG A 70 14.13 2.84 -21.89
N LYS A 71 12.94 3.21 -21.39
CA LYS A 71 11.83 2.29 -21.18
C LYS A 71 10.88 2.35 -22.37
N VAL A 72 10.66 1.20 -23.01
CA VAL A 72 9.76 1.05 -24.17
C VAL A 72 8.28 1.08 -23.76
N LEU A 73 7.98 0.83 -22.48
CA LEU A 73 6.61 0.78 -21.97
C LEU A 73 5.92 2.16 -22.00
N PRO A 74 4.57 2.17 -22.11
CA PRO A 74 3.77 3.39 -22.13
C PRO A 74 4.09 4.36 -20.99
N HIS A 75 4.11 5.65 -21.32
CA HIS A 75 4.38 6.71 -20.36
C HIS A 75 3.11 7.46 -20.00
N GLY A 76 2.78 7.53 -18.71
CA GLY A 76 1.52 8.14 -18.30
C GLY A 76 1.19 7.81 -16.84
N ILE A 77 -0.05 8.13 -16.49
CA ILE A 77 -0.66 7.70 -15.23
C ILE A 77 -1.01 6.21 -15.39
N PRO A 78 -0.54 5.32 -14.50
CA PRO A 78 -0.82 3.88 -14.60
C PRO A 78 -2.31 3.55 -14.77
N GLU A 79 -3.19 4.20 -14.03
CA GLU A 79 -4.64 4.00 -14.15
C GLU A 79 -5.14 4.32 -15.57
N LEU A 80 -4.73 5.47 -16.13
CA LEU A 80 -5.14 5.87 -17.48
C LEU A 80 -4.55 4.98 -18.59
N ILE A 81 -3.33 4.49 -18.42
CA ILE A 81 -2.72 3.52 -19.34
C ILE A 81 -3.52 2.21 -19.32
N TYR A 82 -4.00 1.80 -18.15
CA TYR A 82 -4.80 0.59 -17.99
C TYR A 82 -6.21 0.74 -18.58
N THR A 83 -6.89 1.87 -18.33
CA THR A 83 -8.25 2.10 -18.81
C THR A 83 -8.33 2.48 -20.28
N CYS A 84 -7.29 3.17 -20.81
CA CYS A 84 -7.26 3.70 -22.17
C CYS A 84 -5.94 3.34 -22.90
N PRO A 85 -5.62 2.04 -23.08
CA PRO A 85 -4.30 1.63 -23.59
C PRO A 85 -3.96 2.20 -24.98
N GLY A 86 -4.96 2.36 -25.85
CA GLY A 86 -4.78 2.89 -27.21
C GLY A 86 -4.23 4.32 -27.27
N ASP A 87 -4.63 5.18 -26.32
CA ASP A 87 -4.16 6.57 -26.24
C ASP A 87 -2.68 6.69 -25.83
N TYR A 88 -2.15 5.63 -25.21
CA TYR A 88 -0.80 5.59 -24.66
C TYR A 88 0.15 4.71 -25.48
N GLY A 89 -0.25 4.28 -26.67
CA GLY A 89 0.58 3.49 -27.58
C GLY A 89 0.94 2.11 -27.02
N ALA A 90 0.13 1.55 -26.12
CA ALA A 90 0.20 0.14 -25.79
C ALA A 90 -0.37 -0.64 -26.98
N LEU A 91 0.49 -1.33 -27.73
CA LEU A 91 0.06 -2.28 -28.76
C LEU A 91 -0.42 -3.57 -28.07
N ASP A 92 -1.49 -4.16 -28.61
CA ASP A 92 -1.99 -5.51 -28.22
C ASP A 92 -0.91 -6.59 -28.37
#